data_AF-A0AAW4PZV2-F1
#
_entry.id   AF-A0AAW4PZV2-F1
#
_cell.length_a   1.000
_cell.length_b   1.000
_cell.length_c   1.000
_cell.angle_alpha   90.00
_cell.angle_beta   90.00
_cell.angle_gamma   90.00
#
_symmetry.space_group_name_H-M   'P 1'
#
loop_
_entity.id
_entity.type
_entity.pdbx_description
1 polymer ?
#
loop_
_entity_poly.entity_id
_entity_poly.type
_entity_poly.pdbx_seq_one_letter_code
_entity_poly.pdbx_strand_id
1 'polypeptide(L)' 'MKKGRATKGALVDWTGFSRNSVYNRLDVLEAGEHIKCVHEGTRLFEFVSDPREGGDDVED' A
#
# COMPACT_ATOMS: atom_id res chain seq x y z
N MET A 1 -9.47 -11.24 7.56
CA MET A 1 -8.06 -10.89 7.84
C MET A 1 -7.63 -9.76 6.91
N LYS A 2 -6.68 -8.92 7.36
CA LYS A 2 -6.32 -7.55 6.88
C LYS A 2 -6.63 -7.27 5.40
N LYS A 3 -7.71 -6.51 5.16
CA LYS A 3 -8.26 -6.11 3.84
C LYS A 3 -7.36 -5.10 3.10
N GLY A 4 -6.14 -5.47 2.69
CA GLY A 4 -5.30 -4.62 1.84
C GLY A 4 -5.05 -3.20 2.38
N ARG A 5 -5.13 -3.03 3.72
CA ARG A 5 -5.19 -1.74 4.40
C ARG A 5 -4.13 -1.63 5.48
N ALA A 6 -3.42 -0.52 5.50
CA ALA A 6 -2.46 -0.21 6.54
C ALA A 6 -2.33 1.29 6.73
N THR A 7 -2.13 1.72 7.98
CA THR A 7 -1.66 3.07 8.24
C THR A 7 -0.17 3.16 7.97
N LYS A 8 0.31 4.35 7.65
CA LYS A 8 1.74 4.61 7.54
C LYS A 8 2.52 4.13 8.77
N GLY A 9 2.02 4.40 9.98
CA GLY A 9 2.67 3.99 11.23
C GLY A 9 2.87 2.48 11.29
N ALA A 10 1.80 1.72 10.97
CA ALA A 10 1.87 0.27 10.92
C ALA A 10 2.90 -0.24 9.89
N LEU A 11 2.99 0.39 8.72
CA LEU A 11 3.98 0.01 7.69
C LEU A 11 5.42 0.24 8.15
N VAL A 12 5.69 1.33 8.86
CA VAL A 12 7.00 1.59 9.47
C VAL A 12 7.33 0.50 10.49
N ASP A 13 6.39 0.22 11.39
CA ASP A 13 6.59 -0.76 12.46
C ASP A 13 6.80 -2.18 11.91
N TRP A 14 6.06 -2.56 10.87
CA TRP A 14 6.14 -3.90 10.28
C TRP A 14 7.38 -4.11 9.41
N THR A 15 7.85 -3.07 8.73
CA THR A 15 8.96 -3.20 7.78
C THR A 15 10.31 -2.83 8.38
N GLY A 16 10.32 -2.09 9.49
CA GLY A 16 11.55 -1.53 10.07
C GLY A 16 12.19 -0.42 9.23
N PHE A 17 11.59 -0.04 8.09
CA PHE A 17 12.10 1.04 7.27
C PHE A 17 11.87 2.40 7.92
N SER A 18 12.75 3.34 7.57
CA SER A 18 12.59 4.72 8.03
C SER A 18 11.24 5.29 7.56
N ARG A 19 10.68 6.22 8.34
CA ARG A 19 9.46 6.94 7.93
C ARG A 19 9.59 7.57 6.55
N ASN A 20 10.76 8.13 6.23
CA ASN A 20 10.99 8.79 4.94
C ASN A 20 10.95 7.78 3.78
N SER A 21 11.57 6.62 3.97
CA SER A 21 11.54 5.52 3.00
C SER A 21 10.12 5.02 2.74
N VAL A 22 9.32 4.86 3.80
CA VAL A 22 7.92 4.45 3.68
C VAL A 22 7.09 5.54 2.98
N TYR A 23 7.27 6.82 3.31
CA TYR A 23 6.59 7.93 2.62
C TYR A 23 6.89 7.97 1.13
N ASN A 24 8.18 8.01 0.77
CA ASN A 24 8.58 8.09 -0.63
C ASN A 24 7.99 6.93 -1.43
N ARG A 25 7.89 5.74 -0.82
CA ARG A 25 7.29 4.60 -1.50
C ARG A 25 5.78 4.71 -1.62
N LEU A 26 5.08 5.19 -0.58
CA LEU A 26 3.64 5.41 -0.63
C LEU A 26 3.27 6.47 -1.66
N ASP A 27 4.02 7.56 -1.76
CA ASP A 27 3.78 8.63 -2.75
C ASP A 27 3.95 8.11 -4.18
N VAL A 28 4.97 7.28 -4.44
CA VAL A 28 5.15 6.63 -5.74
C VAL A 28 3.99 5.67 -6.07
N LEU A 29 3.52 4.89 -5.10
CA LEU A 29 2.43 3.94 -5.30
C LEU A 29 1.07 4.64 -5.47
N GLU A 30 0.85 5.75 -4.77
CA GLU A 30 -0.36 6.57 -4.89
C GLU A 30 -0.38 7.33 -6.24
N ALA A 31 0.76 7.89 -6.65
CA ALA A 31 0.90 8.51 -7.97
C ALA A 31 0.73 7.51 -9.13
N GLY A 32 1.09 6.24 -8.92
CA GLY A 32 0.82 5.14 -9.85
C GLY A 32 -0.57 4.52 -9.73
N GLU A 33 -1.46 5.11 -8.93
CA GLU A 33 -2.84 4.66 -8.71
C GLU A 33 -2.96 3.21 -8.20
N HIS A 34 -1.91 2.69 -7.57
CA HIS A 34 -1.91 1.33 -6.98
C HIS A 34 -2.55 1.32 -5.59
N ILE A 35 -2.44 2.43 -4.87
CA ILE A 35 -3.05 2.63 -3.55
C ILE A 35 -3.71 4.01 -3.51
N LYS A 36 -4.59 4.20 -2.53
CA LYS A 36 -5.18 5.51 -2.21
C LYS A 36 -5.18 5.77 -0.71
N CYS A 37 -4.92 7.01 -0.32
CA CYS A 37 -5.15 7.46 1.05
C CYS A 37 -6.66 7.62 1.30
N VAL A 38 -7.24 6.70 2.05
CA VAL A 38 -8.68 6.70 2.37
C VAL A 38 -9.02 7.51 3.63
N HIS A 39 -8.00 7.90 4.40
CA HIS A 39 -8.16 8.79 5.54
C HIS A 39 -6.86 9.55 5.80
N GLU A 40 -6.88 10.86 5.55
CA GLU A 40 -5.68 11.71 5.60
C GLU A 40 -5.10 11.85 7.02
N GLY A 41 -5.94 12.02 8.05
CA GLY A 41 -5.47 12.26 9.42
C GLY A 41 -4.61 11.13 10.00
N THR A 42 -5.02 9.88 9.83
CA THR A 42 -4.25 8.69 10.22
C THR A 42 -3.29 8.19 9.14
N ARG A 43 -3.32 8.81 7.94
CA ARG A 43 -2.65 8.30 6.73
C ARG A 43 -2.93 6.81 6.53
N LEU A 44 -4.22 6.46 6.45
CA LEU A 44 -4.67 5.09 6.17
C LEU A 44 -4.71 4.90 4.65
N PHE A 45 -4.01 3.86 4.18
CA PHE A 45 -3.94 3.50 2.76
C PHE A 45 -4.67 2.19 2.50
N GLU A 46 -5.19 2.06 1.29
CA GLU A 46 -5.84 0.87 0.75
C GLU A 46 -5.43 0.67 -0.71
N PHE A 47 -5.34 -0.59 -1.15
CA PHE A 47 -5.16 -0.90 -2.57
C PHE A 47 -6.34 -0.39 -3.42
N VAL A 48 -6.06 0.12 -4.61
CA VAL A 48 -7.10 0.50 -5.58
C VAL A 48 -7.73 -0.74 -6.22
N SER A 49 -6.91 -1.75 -6.52
CA SER A 49 -7.31 -3.08 -6.97
C SER A 49 -6.43 -4.14 -6.29
N ASP A 50 -6.96 -5.34 -6.05
CA ASP A 50 -6.15 -6.42 -5.51
C ASP A 50 -5.23 -6.96 -6.63
N PRO A 51 -3.89 -6.83 -6.50
CA PRO A 51 -2.98 -7.29 -7.54
C PRO A 51 -3.02 -8.82 -7.77
N ARG A 52 -3.66 -9.58 -6.86
CA ARG A 52 -3.84 -11.03 -6.98
C ARG A 52 -5.08 -11.41 -7.79
N GLU A 53 -6.01 -10.48 -7.99
CA GLU A 53 -7.23 -10.73 -8.77
C GLU A 53 -7.00 -10.51 -10.29
N GLY A 54 -5.80 -10.12 -10.71
CA GLY A 54 -5.46 -9.81 -12.11
C GLY A 54 -4.28 -10.58 -12.69
N GLY A 55 -3.97 -11.78 -12.17
CA GLY A 55 -2.77 -12.53 -12.59
C GLY A 55 -2.85 -14.05 -12.38
N ASP A 56 -3.76 -14.70 -13.09
CA ASP A 56 -3.62 -16.05 -13.66
C ASP A 56 -3.95 -15.81 -15.15
N ASP A 57 -3.05 -15.91 -16.12
CA ASP A 57 -2.51 -17.14 -16.68
C ASP A 57 -1.04 -16.96 -17.11
N VAL A 58 -0.12 -17.70 -16.48
CA VAL A 58 1.13 -18.09 -17.14
C VAL A 58 0.90 -19.55 -17.54
N GLU A 59 0.51 -19.79 -18.79
CA GLU A 59 0.48 -21.15 -19.36
C GLU A 59 1.92 -21.70 -19.43
N ASP A 60 2.11 -22.92 -18.93
CA ASP A 60 3.35 -23.72 -18.94
C ASP A 60 3.73 -24.20 -20.34
#